data_AF-A0AAX2BA16-F1
#
_entry.id   AF-A0AAX2BA16-F1
#
_cell.length_a   1.000
_cell.length_b   1.000
_cell.length_c   1.000
_cell.angle_alpha   90.00
_cell.angle_beta   90.00
_cell.angle_gamma   90.00
#
_symmetry.space_group_name_H-M   'P 1'
#
loop_
_entity.id
_entity.type
_entity.pdbx_description
1 polymer ?
#
loop_
_entity_poly.entity_id
_entity_poly.type
_entity_poly.pdbx_seq_one_letter_code
_entity_poly.pdbx_strand_id
1 'polypeptide(L)'
;MNTIILAVVLISGYLYVTRSVSARYKFKRSEGWDAYFYVAAWGVLFTLVAWLLCSFISVLGIFRWIYGFLLSHDFIAESTIKRVFPLSPAEQFKFADLKFAVFGVTSMLLAWAAGRGMRWHVCRNADRRIDALVKAVHHDPLESLLIEAAVRKMPVIITLGSRKFYVGIVDCPQFEHGKTDYLQMLPLLSGYRDKDTLTVNVTTNYKRHYMDSGILGGAGDGQITLADFRTLVPKDEIEGISFFDTDTYSQFKAKEEADKIGSTMLSPAFVPRKNGS
;
A
#
# COMPACT_ATOMS: atom_id res chain seq x y z
N MET A 1 -19.76 30.44 5.95
CA MET A 1 -20.39 29.30 5.25
C MET A 1 -19.44 28.64 4.24
N ASN A 2 -18.83 29.37 3.30
CA ASN A 2 -18.01 28.77 2.23
C ASN A 2 -16.79 27.97 2.73
N THR A 3 -16.14 28.43 3.79
CA THR A 3 -14.99 27.73 4.41
C THR A 3 -15.38 26.41 5.07
N ILE A 4 -16.57 26.34 5.67
CA ILE A 4 -17.08 25.13 6.32
C ILE A 4 -17.40 24.06 5.26
N ILE A 5 -17.96 24.47 4.11
CA ILE A 5 -18.20 23.55 2.98
C ILE A 5 -16.88 22.95 2.50
N LEU A 6 -15.86 23.80 2.32
CA LEU A 6 -14.54 23.34 1.91
C LEU A 6 -13.94 22.38 2.94
N ALA A 7 -14.08 22.66 4.24
CA ALA A 7 -13.65 21.76 5.30
C ALA A 7 -14.39 20.40 5.23
N VAL A 8 -15.72 20.39 5.04
CA VAL A 8 -16.51 19.16 4.90
C VAL A 8 -16.06 18.35 3.68
N VAL A 9 -15.82 19.01 2.54
CA VAL A 9 -15.28 18.37 1.33
C VAL A 9 -13.93 17.72 1.63
N LEU A 10 -12.99 18.46 2.22
CA LEU A 10 -11.66 17.92 2.53
C LEU A 10 -11.71 16.77 3.54
N ILE A 11 -12.51 16.90 4.61
CA ILE A 11 -12.61 15.87 5.65
C ILE A 11 -13.26 14.61 5.08
N SER A 12 -14.35 14.72 4.32
CA SER A 12 -15.00 13.56 3.70
C SER A 12 -14.04 12.82 2.74
N GLY A 13 -13.34 13.56 1.88
CA GLY A 13 -12.31 12.98 1.01
C GLY A 13 -11.21 12.28 1.79
N TYR A 14 -10.70 12.91 2.84
CA TYR A 14 -9.63 12.36 3.69
C TYR A 14 -10.07 11.08 4.39
N LEU A 15 -11.31 11.03 4.91
CA LEU A 15 -11.87 9.85 5.58
C LEU A 15 -11.93 8.62 4.66
N TYR A 16 -12.26 8.81 3.37
CA TYR A 16 -12.30 7.74 2.39
C TYR A 16 -10.90 7.31 1.94
N VAL A 17 -10.06 8.28 1.58
CA VAL A 17 -8.71 8.04 1.04
C VAL A 17 -7.82 7.32 2.04
N THR A 18 -7.91 7.65 3.33
CA THR A 18 -7.13 6.97 4.38
C THR A 18 -7.59 5.55 4.69
N ARG A 19 -8.85 5.20 4.37
CA ARG A 19 -9.44 3.89 4.72
C ARG A 19 -9.39 2.88 3.56
N SER A 20 -9.55 3.34 2.33
CA SER A 20 -9.56 2.46 1.16
C SER A 20 -8.13 2.08 0.75
N VAL A 21 -7.86 0.79 0.57
CA VAL A 21 -6.50 0.25 0.32
C VAL A 21 -5.85 0.89 -0.91
N SER A 22 -6.54 0.90 -2.05
CA SER A 22 -6.02 1.42 -3.31
C SER A 22 -5.86 2.95 -3.32
N ALA A 23 -6.80 3.69 -2.73
CA ALA A 23 -6.70 5.15 -2.70
C ALA A 23 -5.63 5.61 -1.70
N ARG A 24 -5.49 4.89 -0.57
CA ARG A 24 -4.42 5.12 0.42
C ARG A 24 -3.05 4.95 -0.20
N TYR A 25 -2.85 3.91 -1.01
CA TYR A 25 -1.61 3.69 -1.74
C TYR A 25 -1.27 4.88 -2.65
N LYS A 26 -2.22 5.33 -3.48
CA LYS A 26 -2.02 6.48 -4.36
C LYS A 26 -1.73 7.76 -3.58
N PHE A 27 -2.54 8.05 -2.57
CA PHE A 27 -2.41 9.24 -1.73
C PHE A 27 -1.08 9.34 -0.99
N LYS A 28 -0.56 8.22 -0.49
CA LYS A 28 0.74 8.21 0.21
C LYS A 28 1.94 8.38 -0.73
N ARG A 29 1.75 8.17 -2.04
CA ARG A 29 2.78 8.38 -3.07
C ARG A 29 2.66 9.73 -3.77
N SER A 30 1.48 10.36 -3.73
CA SER A 30 1.31 11.73 -4.20
C SER A 30 2.17 12.70 -3.38
N GLU A 31 2.92 13.55 -4.06
CA GLU A 31 3.80 14.53 -3.43
C GLU A 31 3.21 15.94 -3.49
N GLY A 32 3.42 16.72 -2.43
CA GLY A 32 3.06 18.13 -2.37
C GLY A 32 1.58 18.39 -2.63
N TRP A 33 1.29 19.17 -3.69
CA TRP A 33 -0.05 19.66 -4.01
C TRP A 33 -1.01 18.58 -4.56
N ASP A 34 -0.47 17.56 -5.24
CA ASP A 34 -1.28 16.50 -5.85
C ASP A 34 -2.10 15.73 -4.80
N ALA A 35 -1.52 15.49 -3.61
CA ALA A 35 -2.20 14.82 -2.52
C ALA A 35 -3.45 15.58 -2.03
N TYR A 36 -3.39 16.91 -2.00
CA TYR A 36 -4.52 17.75 -1.60
C TYR A 36 -5.63 17.72 -2.66
N PHE A 37 -5.28 17.84 -3.94
CA PHE A 37 -6.26 17.75 -5.04
C PHE A 37 -6.89 16.36 -5.12
N TYR A 38 -6.13 15.30 -4.87
CA TYR A 38 -6.65 13.94 -4.83
C TYR A 38 -7.69 13.75 -3.73
N VAL A 39 -7.41 14.24 -2.52
CA VAL A 39 -8.35 14.24 -1.40
C VAL A 39 -9.58 15.09 -1.71
N ALA A 40 -9.38 16.29 -2.26
CA ALA A 40 -10.46 17.19 -2.62
C ALA A 40 -11.39 16.58 -3.69
N ALA A 41 -10.85 15.91 -4.70
CA ALA A 41 -11.63 15.28 -5.76
C ALA A 41 -12.56 14.19 -5.21
N TRP A 42 -12.05 13.31 -4.34
CA TRP A 42 -12.88 12.32 -3.64
C TRP A 42 -13.89 12.98 -2.71
N GLY A 43 -13.50 14.05 -2.02
CA GLY A 43 -14.41 14.84 -1.19
C GLY A 43 -15.58 15.42 -1.98
N VAL A 44 -15.31 16.03 -3.13
CA VAL A 44 -16.32 16.58 -4.03
C VAL A 44 -17.30 15.47 -4.45
N LEU A 45 -16.79 14.31 -4.85
CA LEU A 45 -17.64 13.16 -5.20
C LEU A 45 -18.59 12.77 -4.05
N PHE A 46 -18.09 12.58 -2.83
CA PHE A 46 -18.95 12.20 -1.70
C PHE A 46 -19.92 13.31 -1.28
N THR A 47 -19.52 14.57 -1.38
CA THR A 47 -20.44 15.70 -1.13
C THR A 47 -21.53 15.78 -2.19
N LEU A 48 -21.23 15.54 -3.48
CA LEU A 48 -22.26 15.50 -4.53
C LEU A 48 -23.25 14.36 -4.32
N VAL A 49 -22.76 13.17 -3.97
CA VAL A 49 -23.62 12.01 -3.64
C VAL A 49 -24.48 12.31 -2.41
N ALA A 50 -23.90 12.88 -1.36
CA ALA A 50 -24.64 13.28 -0.17
C ALA A 50 -25.69 14.35 -0.47
N TRP A 51 -25.40 15.29 -1.37
CA TRP A 51 -26.34 16.32 -1.80
C TRP A 51 -27.52 15.72 -2.54
N LEU A 52 -27.29 14.80 -3.49
CA LEU A 52 -28.35 14.10 -4.20
C LEU A 52 -29.22 13.28 -3.24
N LEU A 53 -28.60 12.59 -2.28
CA LEU A 53 -29.30 11.81 -1.27
C LEU A 53 -30.15 12.70 -0.35
N CYS A 54 -29.60 13.81 0.12
CA CYS A 54 -30.34 14.80 0.92
C CYS A 54 -31.47 15.46 0.12
N SER A 55 -31.25 15.75 -1.16
CA SER A 55 -32.27 16.29 -2.05
C SER A 55 -33.45 15.32 -2.19
N PHE A 56 -33.15 14.04 -2.44
CA PHE A 56 -34.16 12.99 -2.53
C PHE A 56 -34.96 12.82 -1.23
N ILE A 57 -34.28 12.77 -0.07
CA ILE A 57 -34.92 12.70 1.25
C ILE A 57 -35.77 13.96 1.53
N SER A 58 -35.36 15.13 1.03
CA SER A 58 -36.13 16.37 1.16
C SER A 58 -37.40 16.34 0.32
N VAL A 59 -37.38 15.75 -0.87
CA VAL A 59 -38.58 15.55 -1.70
C VAL A 59 -39.57 14.61 -1.02
N LEU A 60 -39.08 13.56 -0.35
CA LEU A 60 -39.91 12.63 0.42
C LEU A 60 -40.52 13.24 1.71
N GLY A 61 -40.20 14.49 2.04
CA GLY A 61 -40.77 15.19 3.20
C GLY A 61 -40.20 14.77 4.56
N ILE A 62 -39.24 13.83 4.59
CA ILE A 62 -38.66 13.28 5.83
C ILE A 62 -37.96 14.38 6.66
N PHE A 63 -37.28 15.33 6.02
CA PHE A 63 -36.67 16.47 6.73
C PHE A 63 -37.70 17.31 7.50
N ARG A 64 -38.91 17.45 6.95
CA ARG A 64 -39.98 18.24 7.58
C ARG A 64 -40.59 17.48 8.76
N TRP A 65 -40.69 16.15 8.64
CA TRP A 65 -41.07 15.28 9.73
C TRP A 65 -40.04 15.29 10.88
N ILE A 66 -38.74 15.15 10.58
CA ILE A 66 -37.65 15.21 11.58
C ILE A 66 -37.62 16.56 12.30
N TYR A 67 -37.78 17.67 11.57
CA TYR A 67 -37.81 19.00 12.17
C TYR A 67 -39.01 19.18 13.12
N GLY A 68 -40.19 18.70 12.73
CA GLY A 68 -41.38 18.69 13.60
C GLY A 68 -41.20 17.80 14.83
N PHE A 69 -40.58 16.64 14.67
CA PHE A 69 -40.24 15.74 15.78
C PHE A 69 -39.28 16.40 16.77
N LEU A 70 -38.19 17.02 16.30
CA LEU A 70 -37.22 17.70 17.17
C LEU A 70 -37.83 18.89 17.93
N LEU A 71 -38.74 19.64 17.29
CA LEU A 71 -39.48 20.71 17.95
C LEU A 71 -40.46 20.17 19.00
N SER A 72 -41.16 19.08 18.71
CA SER A 72 -42.15 18.48 19.62
C SER A 72 -41.55 17.88 20.90
N HIS A 73 -40.27 17.51 20.87
CA HIS A 73 -39.54 16.91 22.00
C HIS A 73 -38.61 17.92 22.72
N ASP A 74 -38.76 19.22 22.46
CA ASP A 74 -38.04 20.32 23.14
C ASP A 74 -36.49 20.26 23.03
N PHE A 75 -35.95 19.50 22.07
CA PHE A 75 -34.50 19.43 21.82
C PHE A 75 -33.93 20.74 21.23
N ILE A 76 -34.78 21.56 20.61
CA ILE A 76 -34.45 22.87 20.01
C ILE A 76 -35.00 24.00 20.90
N ALA A 77 -34.77 23.93 22.22
CA ALA A 77 -34.91 25.11 23.08
C ALA A 77 -33.69 26.03 22.91
N GLU A 78 -33.89 27.36 22.90
CA GLU A 78 -32.83 28.37 22.67
C GLU A 78 -31.58 28.18 23.56
N SER A 79 -31.75 27.61 24.76
CA SER A 79 -30.69 27.37 25.74
C SER A 79 -29.75 26.21 25.38
N THR A 80 -30.24 25.16 24.72
CA THR A 80 -29.45 23.98 24.34
C THR A 80 -28.58 24.25 23.11
N ILE A 81 -29.06 25.10 22.20
CA ILE A 81 -28.41 25.42 20.92
C ILE A 81 -27.12 26.25 21.13
N LYS A 82 -27.15 27.23 22.05
CA LYS A 82 -25.95 27.98 22.46
C LYS A 82 -24.87 27.09 23.07
N ARG A 83 -25.24 25.93 23.64
CA ARG A 83 -24.32 24.99 24.30
C ARG A 83 -23.67 24.00 23.34
N VAL A 84 -24.35 23.65 22.24
CA VAL A 84 -23.90 22.61 21.29
C VAL A 84 -23.21 23.22 20.05
N PHE A 85 -23.62 24.41 19.59
CA PHE A 85 -23.05 25.06 18.39
C PHE A 85 -22.70 26.54 18.65
N PRO A 86 -21.57 26.84 19.31
CA PRO A 86 -21.16 28.22 19.64
C PRO A 86 -20.73 29.08 18.43
N LEU A 87 -20.79 28.55 17.20
CA LEU A 87 -20.29 29.19 15.97
C LEU A 87 -21.40 29.68 15.03
N SER A 88 -22.68 29.63 15.42
CA SER A 88 -23.78 30.21 14.62
C SER A 88 -23.85 31.74 14.82
N PRO A 89 -23.69 32.57 13.77
CA PRO A 89 -23.86 34.02 13.85
C PRO A 89 -25.33 34.45 13.95
N ALA A 90 -26.28 33.53 13.82
CA ALA A 90 -27.71 33.81 13.87
C ALA A 90 -28.30 33.35 15.20
N GLU A 91 -29.04 34.26 15.86
CA GLU A 91 -29.71 34.00 17.16
C GLU A 91 -30.81 32.93 17.08
N GLN A 92 -31.22 32.51 15.88
CA GLN A 92 -32.25 31.50 15.66
C GLN A 92 -31.76 30.42 14.70
N PHE A 93 -31.88 29.15 15.12
CA PHE A 93 -31.52 27.99 14.31
C PHE A 93 -32.54 27.80 13.19
N LYS A 94 -32.15 28.09 11.94
CA LYS A 94 -33.06 28.01 10.80
C LYS A 94 -33.13 26.57 10.28
N PHE A 95 -34.25 26.23 9.63
CA PHE A 95 -34.41 24.95 8.93
C PHE A 95 -33.30 24.68 7.89
N ALA A 96 -32.74 25.75 7.32
CA ALA A 96 -31.60 25.67 6.40
C ALA A 96 -30.31 25.18 7.10
N ASP A 97 -30.07 25.57 8.35
CA ASP A 97 -28.88 25.20 9.12
C ASP A 97 -28.92 23.71 9.50
N LEU A 98 -30.11 23.18 9.81
CA LEU A 98 -30.33 21.75 10.03
C LEU A 98 -30.01 20.94 8.77
N LYS A 99 -30.53 21.37 7.62
CA LYS A 99 -30.26 20.70 6.33
C LYS A 99 -28.78 20.69 6.02
N PHE A 100 -28.09 21.80 6.29
CA PHE A 100 -26.65 21.91 6.09
C PHE A 100 -25.85 20.99 7.01
N ALA A 101 -26.22 20.91 8.29
CA ALA A 101 -25.57 20.02 9.26
C ALA A 101 -25.76 18.54 8.88
N VAL A 102 -26.99 18.14 8.54
CA VAL A 102 -27.29 16.76 8.09
C VAL A 102 -26.53 16.42 6.82
N PHE A 103 -26.45 17.36 5.86
CA PHE A 103 -25.67 17.18 4.65
C PHE A 103 -24.19 16.88 4.95
N GLY A 104 -23.55 17.69 5.81
CA GLY A 104 -22.14 17.50 6.15
C GLY A 104 -21.88 16.17 6.85
N VAL A 105 -22.71 15.82 7.83
CA VAL A 105 -22.61 14.54 8.55
C VAL A 105 -22.83 13.36 7.60
N THR A 106 -23.83 13.44 6.72
CA THR A 106 -24.13 12.39 5.74
C THR A 106 -22.96 12.16 4.78
N SER A 107 -22.32 13.24 4.31
CA SER A 107 -21.12 13.15 3.46
C SER A 107 -19.97 12.44 4.16
N MET A 108 -19.68 12.80 5.42
CA MET A 108 -18.62 12.18 6.21
C MET A 108 -18.92 10.70 6.51
N LEU A 109 -20.17 10.35 6.83
CA LEU A 109 -20.60 8.98 7.10
C LEU A 109 -20.55 8.12 5.84
N LEU A 110 -21.00 8.62 4.69
CA LEU A 110 -20.91 7.92 3.41
C LEU A 110 -19.45 7.64 3.03
N ALA A 111 -18.58 8.64 3.14
CA ALA A 111 -17.16 8.47 2.87
C ALA A 111 -16.51 7.45 3.81
N TRP A 112 -16.84 7.50 5.10
CA TRP A 112 -16.37 6.54 6.10
C TRP A 112 -16.85 5.11 5.82
N ALA A 113 -18.15 4.94 5.53
CA ALA A 113 -18.77 3.65 5.26
C ALA A 113 -18.24 3.04 3.96
N ALA A 114 -18.11 3.84 2.89
CA ALA A 114 -17.53 3.40 1.63
C ALA A 114 -16.07 2.97 1.79
N GLY A 115 -15.26 3.75 2.53
CA GLY A 115 -13.87 3.40 2.82
C GLY A 115 -13.74 2.11 3.62
N ARG A 116 -14.60 1.93 4.65
CA ARG A 116 -14.63 0.70 5.46
C ARG A 116 -15.12 -0.50 4.66
N GLY A 117 -16.16 -0.34 3.84
CA GLY A 117 -16.71 -1.37 2.97
C GLY A 117 -15.69 -1.85 1.94
N MET A 118 -14.98 -0.93 1.29
CA MET A 118 -13.90 -1.24 0.35
C MET A 118 -12.76 -1.99 1.03
N ARG A 119 -12.31 -1.53 2.20
CA ARG A 119 -11.28 -2.22 2.98
C ARG A 119 -11.71 -3.62 3.37
N TRP A 120 -12.94 -3.79 3.87
CA TRP A 120 -13.46 -5.10 4.23
C TRP A 120 -13.53 -6.02 3.00
N HIS A 121 -14.00 -5.53 1.85
CA HIS A 121 -14.09 -6.31 0.62
C HIS A 121 -12.72 -6.78 0.10
N VAL A 122 -11.70 -5.92 0.17
CA VAL A 122 -10.33 -6.22 -0.29
C VAL A 122 -9.58 -7.09 0.72
N CYS A 123 -9.67 -6.80 2.02
CA CYS A 123 -8.98 -7.56 3.07
C CYS A 123 -9.63 -8.91 3.39
N ARG A 124 -10.84 -9.19 2.89
CA ARG A 124 -11.53 -10.47 3.14
C ARG A 124 -10.81 -11.65 2.49
N ASN A 125 -10.17 -11.46 1.34
CA ASN A 125 -9.43 -12.50 0.63
C ASN A 125 -7.99 -12.04 0.42
N ALA A 126 -7.02 -12.86 0.81
CA ALA A 126 -5.59 -12.58 0.62
C ALA A 126 -5.25 -12.31 -0.86
N ASP A 127 -5.82 -13.11 -1.77
CA ASP A 127 -5.59 -12.98 -3.21
C ASP A 127 -6.07 -11.63 -3.76
N ARG A 128 -7.25 -11.17 -3.34
CA ARG A 128 -7.77 -9.85 -3.77
C ARG A 128 -6.93 -8.70 -3.27
N ARG A 129 -6.34 -8.84 -2.07
CA ARG A 129 -5.42 -7.85 -1.53
C ARG A 129 -4.14 -7.81 -2.37
N ILE A 130 -3.60 -8.97 -2.74
CA ILE A 130 -2.44 -9.07 -3.63
C ILE A 130 -2.76 -8.46 -4.99
N ASP A 131 -3.90 -8.80 -5.61
CA ASP A 131 -4.33 -8.24 -6.90
C ASP A 131 -4.47 -6.72 -6.84
N ALA A 132 -5.05 -6.20 -5.76
CA ALA A 132 -5.18 -4.76 -5.55
C ALA A 132 -3.82 -4.07 -5.40
N LEU A 133 -2.85 -4.72 -4.74
CA LEU A 133 -1.47 -4.23 -4.62
C LEU A 133 -0.74 -4.28 -5.96
N VAL A 134 -0.80 -5.40 -6.69
CA VAL A 134 -0.20 -5.56 -8.02
C VAL A 134 -0.72 -4.48 -8.98
N LYS A 135 -2.04 -4.26 -8.99
CA LYS A 135 -2.65 -3.22 -9.84
C LYS A 135 -2.22 -1.81 -9.44
N ALA A 136 -2.01 -1.56 -8.15
CA ALA A 136 -1.56 -0.27 -7.67
C ALA A 136 -0.07 -0.01 -8.00
N VAL A 137 0.72 -1.07 -8.00
CA VAL A 137 2.17 -1.08 -8.13
C VAL A 137 2.65 -1.21 -9.57
N HIS A 138 1.76 -1.49 -10.52
CA HIS A 138 2.09 -1.74 -11.93
C HIS A 138 3.01 -0.68 -12.60
N HIS A 139 3.05 0.54 -12.08
CA HIS A 139 3.94 1.61 -12.58
C HIS A 139 5.38 1.56 -12.04
N ASP A 140 5.67 0.77 -11.00
CA ASP A 140 6.98 0.62 -10.36
C ASP A 140 7.50 -0.82 -10.57
N PRO A 141 8.45 -1.04 -11.50
CA PRO A 141 8.95 -2.38 -11.83
C PRO A 141 9.61 -3.10 -10.66
N LEU A 142 10.31 -2.35 -9.79
CA LEU A 142 10.99 -2.91 -8.63
C LEU A 142 9.96 -3.45 -7.64
N GLU A 143 8.96 -2.63 -7.29
CA GLU A 143 7.91 -3.08 -6.37
C GLU A 143 7.08 -4.22 -6.97
N SER A 144 6.83 -4.22 -8.28
CA SER A 144 6.14 -5.31 -8.96
C SER A 144 6.91 -6.62 -8.84
N LEU A 145 8.24 -6.60 -9.05
CA LEU A 145 9.10 -7.76 -8.89
C LEU A 145 9.12 -8.26 -7.44
N LEU A 146 9.16 -7.35 -6.45
CA LEU A 146 9.13 -7.71 -5.04
C LEU A 146 7.82 -8.38 -4.62
N ILE A 147 6.68 -7.89 -5.13
CA ILE A 147 5.38 -8.54 -4.88
C ILE A 147 5.36 -9.92 -5.52
N GLU A 148 5.81 -10.04 -6.76
CA GLU A 148 5.88 -11.32 -7.46
C GLU A 148 6.78 -12.32 -6.71
N ALA A 149 7.94 -11.88 -6.24
CA ALA A 149 8.84 -12.69 -5.41
C ALA A 149 8.20 -13.15 -4.10
N ALA A 150 7.51 -12.24 -3.40
CA ALA A 150 6.86 -12.54 -2.12
C ALA A 150 5.67 -13.50 -2.28
N VAL A 151 4.90 -13.37 -3.37
CA VAL A 151 3.74 -14.22 -3.69
C VAL A 151 4.21 -15.62 -4.12
N ARG A 152 5.20 -15.69 -5.02
CA ARG A 152 5.75 -16.97 -5.49
C ARG A 152 6.69 -17.65 -4.48
N LYS A 153 7.04 -16.95 -3.39
CA LYS A 153 8.07 -17.37 -2.42
C LYS A 153 9.40 -17.71 -3.10
N MET A 154 9.71 -17.03 -4.21
CA MET A 154 10.97 -17.21 -4.91
C MET A 154 12.05 -16.31 -4.30
N PRO A 155 13.26 -16.83 -4.07
CA PRO A 155 14.38 -16.01 -3.63
C PRO A 155 14.72 -14.95 -4.67
N VAL A 156 15.23 -13.82 -4.19
CA VAL A 156 15.83 -12.78 -5.02
C VAL A 156 17.29 -12.61 -4.63
N ILE A 157 18.11 -12.21 -5.61
CA ILE A 157 19.47 -11.73 -5.37
C ILE A 157 19.47 -10.21 -5.46
N ILE A 158 19.95 -9.57 -4.40
CA ILE A 158 20.06 -8.12 -4.27
C ILE A 158 21.54 -7.77 -4.22
N THR A 159 21.94 -6.84 -5.08
CA THR A 159 23.30 -6.32 -5.18
C THR A 159 23.33 -4.90 -4.65
N LEU A 160 24.26 -4.64 -3.73
CA LEU A 160 24.45 -3.34 -3.12
C LEU A 160 25.61 -2.58 -3.74
N GLY A 161 25.61 -1.25 -3.62
CA GLY A 161 26.73 -0.39 -4.05
C GLY A 161 28.07 -0.69 -3.37
N SER A 162 28.04 -1.39 -2.22
CA SER A 162 29.24 -1.91 -1.56
C SER A 162 29.84 -3.14 -2.25
N ARG A 163 29.28 -3.60 -3.37
CA ARG A 163 29.52 -4.91 -4.03
C ARG A 163 29.12 -6.11 -3.19
N LYS A 164 28.57 -5.91 -1.99
CA LYS A 164 27.96 -6.99 -1.21
C LYS A 164 26.66 -7.44 -1.86
N PHE A 165 26.37 -8.73 -1.84
CA PHE A 165 25.09 -9.24 -2.29
C PHE A 165 24.44 -10.11 -1.22
N TYR A 166 23.11 -10.14 -1.26
CA TYR A 166 22.29 -11.02 -0.46
C TYR A 166 21.36 -11.81 -1.37
N VAL A 167 21.21 -13.10 -1.10
CA VAL A 167 20.17 -13.94 -1.68
C VAL A 167 19.20 -14.28 -0.57
N GLY A 168 17.91 -14.10 -0.78
CA GLY A 168 16.93 -14.42 0.25
C GLY A 168 15.49 -14.24 -0.18
N ILE A 169 14.58 -14.56 0.73
CA ILE A 169 13.14 -14.45 0.51
C ILE A 169 12.70 -13.07 0.97
N VAL A 170 12.02 -12.34 0.09
CA VAL A 170 11.43 -11.05 0.43
C VAL A 170 10.10 -11.27 1.13
N ASP A 171 9.87 -10.54 2.22
CA ASP A 171 8.54 -10.48 2.81
C ASP A 171 7.67 -9.50 2.02
N CYS A 172 6.36 -9.75 1.91
CA CYS A 172 5.50 -8.89 1.10
C CYS A 172 5.52 -7.46 1.66
N PRO A 173 6.05 -6.47 0.92
CA PRO A 173 6.22 -5.15 1.49
C PRO A 173 4.84 -4.53 1.71
N GLN A 174 4.62 -3.91 2.87
CA GLN A 174 3.36 -3.24 3.17
C GLN A 174 3.29 -1.85 2.53
N PHE A 175 3.34 -1.79 1.20
CA PHE A 175 3.34 -0.54 0.42
C PHE A 175 2.13 0.38 0.68
N GLU A 176 1.07 -0.16 1.31
CA GLU A 176 -0.08 0.62 1.78
C GLU A 176 0.29 1.74 2.78
N HIS A 177 1.46 1.66 3.42
CA HIS A 177 1.93 2.66 4.40
C HIS A 177 2.68 3.84 3.75
N GLY A 178 3.00 3.76 2.47
CA GLY A 178 3.67 4.80 1.68
C GLY A 178 4.97 4.33 1.06
N LYS A 179 5.90 5.27 0.84
CA LYS A 179 7.25 4.94 0.37
C LYS A 179 7.95 4.08 1.42
N THR A 180 8.46 2.94 0.99
CA THR A 180 9.25 2.05 1.84
C THR A 180 10.72 2.30 1.50
N ASP A 181 11.45 2.91 2.42
CA ASP A 181 12.87 3.26 2.23
C ASP A 181 13.78 2.03 2.39
N TYR A 182 13.28 0.98 3.06
CA TYR A 182 14.00 -0.25 3.34
C TYR A 182 13.29 -1.47 2.80
N LEU A 183 14.01 -2.29 2.05
CA LEU A 183 13.59 -3.62 1.66
C LEU A 183 13.88 -4.61 2.79
N GLN A 184 12.85 -5.31 3.25
CA GLN A 184 12.98 -6.37 4.24
C GLN A 184 13.09 -7.74 3.57
N MET A 185 14.13 -8.50 3.92
CA MET A 185 14.32 -9.85 3.41
C MET A 185 14.85 -10.79 4.50
N LEU A 186 14.56 -12.08 4.36
CA LEU A 186 15.22 -13.15 5.12
C LEU A 186 16.41 -13.65 4.29
N PRO A 187 17.66 -13.36 4.68
CA PRO A 187 18.84 -13.79 3.93
C PRO A 187 19.00 -15.32 4.03
N LEU A 188 19.33 -15.95 2.91
CA LEU A 188 19.66 -17.37 2.79
C LEU A 188 21.14 -17.56 2.46
N LEU A 189 21.70 -16.69 1.61
CA LEU A 189 23.12 -16.64 1.27
C LEU A 189 23.59 -15.18 1.24
N SER A 190 24.86 -14.94 1.52
CA SER A 190 25.51 -13.66 1.20
C SER A 190 26.95 -13.84 0.76
N GLY A 191 27.46 -12.77 0.19
CA GLY A 191 28.84 -12.69 -0.24
C GLY A 191 29.15 -11.33 -0.83
N TYR A 192 30.20 -11.28 -1.64
CA TYR A 192 30.59 -10.08 -2.35
C TYR A 192 30.95 -10.39 -3.80
N ARG A 193 30.86 -9.37 -4.66
CA ARG A 193 31.44 -9.42 -6.00
C ARG A 193 32.88 -8.94 -5.93
N ASP A 194 33.77 -9.72 -6.53
CA ASP A 194 35.18 -9.37 -6.66
C ASP A 194 35.35 -8.00 -7.35
N LYS A 195 36.35 -7.23 -6.93
CA LYS A 195 36.51 -5.85 -7.41
C LYS A 195 36.88 -5.81 -8.89
N ASP A 196 37.74 -6.74 -9.33
CA ASP A 196 38.37 -6.67 -10.64
C ASP A 196 37.62 -7.53 -11.66
N THR A 197 37.11 -8.69 -11.22
CA THR A 197 36.42 -9.65 -12.09
C THR A 197 34.89 -9.58 -12.00
N LEU A 198 34.34 -8.88 -10.99
CA LEU A 198 32.90 -8.84 -10.64
C LEU A 198 32.27 -10.24 -10.42
N THR A 199 33.10 -11.26 -10.26
CA THR A 199 32.66 -12.62 -9.98
C THR A 199 32.06 -12.71 -8.59
N VAL A 200 30.96 -13.44 -8.47
CA VAL A 200 30.24 -13.62 -7.21
C VAL A 200 30.98 -14.62 -6.33
N ASN A 201 31.45 -14.17 -5.16
CA ASN A 201 32.06 -14.98 -4.14
C ASN A 201 31.11 -15.13 -2.94
N VAL A 202 30.58 -16.33 -2.75
CA VAL A 202 29.72 -16.66 -1.61
C VAL A 202 30.58 -16.83 -0.35
N THR A 203 30.26 -16.11 0.72
CA THR A 203 31.00 -16.21 1.98
C THR A 203 30.19 -16.86 3.09
N THR A 204 28.88 -16.64 3.12
CA THR A 204 28.03 -17.04 4.24
C THR A 204 26.78 -17.76 3.76
N ASN A 205 26.49 -18.93 4.33
CA ASN A 205 25.28 -19.70 4.08
C ASN A 205 24.37 -19.72 5.31
N TYR A 206 23.49 -18.72 5.41
CA TYR A 206 22.55 -18.59 6.52
C TYR A 206 21.58 -19.76 6.61
N LYS A 207 21.12 -20.29 5.46
CA LYS A 207 20.21 -21.44 5.44
C LYS A 207 20.79 -22.63 6.20
N ARG A 208 22.08 -22.93 5.99
CA ARG A 208 22.79 -23.98 6.72
C ARG A 208 22.82 -23.68 8.23
N HIS A 209 23.18 -22.46 8.62
CA HIS A 209 23.18 -22.06 10.03
C HIS A 209 21.79 -22.16 10.68
N TYR A 210 20.71 -21.80 9.98
CA TYR A 210 19.35 -21.94 10.48
C TYR A 210 18.95 -23.40 10.70
N MET A 211 19.46 -24.32 9.89
CA MET A 211 19.24 -25.75 10.05
C MET A 211 20.07 -26.31 11.20
N ASP A 212 21.38 -26.04 11.22
CA ASP A 212 22.32 -26.56 12.22
C ASP A 212 21.97 -26.09 13.64
N SER A 213 21.43 -24.87 13.77
CA SER A 213 20.97 -24.30 15.05
C SER A 213 19.53 -24.68 15.43
N GLY A 214 18.85 -25.54 14.66
CA GLY A 214 17.48 -26.00 14.96
C GLY A 214 16.38 -24.93 14.82
N ILE A 215 16.70 -23.74 14.31
CA ILE A 215 15.78 -22.59 14.17
C ILE A 215 14.69 -22.90 13.14
N LEU A 216 15.06 -23.60 12.06
CA LEU A 216 14.14 -23.91 10.95
C LEU A 216 13.08 -24.96 11.33
N GLY A 217 13.36 -25.81 12.33
CA GLY A 217 12.49 -26.89 12.78
C GLY A 217 11.63 -26.57 14.00
N GLY A 218 11.74 -25.37 14.58
CA GLY A 218 11.03 -25.00 15.82
C GLY A 218 11.45 -25.82 17.05
N ALA A 219 12.57 -26.55 16.94
CA ALA A 219 13.10 -27.44 17.98
C ALA A 219 14.14 -26.76 18.89
N GLY A 220 14.48 -25.50 18.60
CA GLY A 220 15.25 -24.66 19.49
C GLY A 220 14.44 -24.25 20.71
N ASP A 221 15.14 -23.89 21.78
CA ASP A 221 14.62 -23.51 23.10
C ASP A 221 13.86 -22.16 23.04
N GLY A 222 12.77 -22.08 22.25
CA GLY A 222 11.74 -21.02 22.20
C GLY A 222 12.15 -19.55 21.97
N GLN A 223 13.43 -19.19 22.02
CA GLN A 223 13.85 -17.80 22.20
C GLN A 223 14.04 -17.02 20.90
N ILE A 224 14.33 -17.69 19.78
CA ILE A 224 14.68 -17.01 18.52
C ILE A 224 13.97 -17.67 17.34
N THR A 225 13.35 -16.86 16.49
CA THR A 225 12.60 -17.25 15.30
C THR A 225 13.28 -16.75 14.03
N LEU A 226 12.88 -17.28 12.86
CA LEU A 226 13.37 -16.78 11.55
C LEU A 226 13.06 -15.29 11.34
N ALA A 227 12.02 -14.77 11.98
CA ALA A 227 11.66 -13.36 11.88
C ALA A 227 12.71 -12.43 12.52
N ASP A 228 13.52 -12.93 13.45
CA ASP A 228 14.55 -12.16 14.15
C ASP A 228 15.82 -11.99 13.30
N PHE A 229 15.97 -12.79 12.25
CA PHE A 229 17.11 -12.73 11.32
C PHE A 229 16.82 -11.95 10.05
N ARG A 230 15.71 -11.22 9.99
CA ARG A 230 15.37 -10.40 8.82
C ARG A 230 16.35 -9.23 8.70
N THR A 231 16.87 -9.03 7.50
CA THR A 231 17.77 -7.93 7.17
C THR A 231 16.98 -6.83 6.47
N LEU A 232 17.24 -5.59 6.87
CA LEU A 232 16.75 -4.39 6.19
C LEU A 232 17.84 -3.85 5.27
N VAL A 233 17.48 -3.62 4.01
CA VAL A 233 18.37 -3.12 2.96
C VAL A 233 17.83 -1.79 2.46
N PRO A 234 18.59 -0.68 2.55
CA PRO A 234 18.14 0.60 2.02
C PRO A 234 17.88 0.52 0.51
N LYS A 235 16.75 1.04 0.03
CA LYS A 235 16.38 1.03 -1.39
C LYS A 235 17.43 1.76 -2.24
N ASP A 236 17.98 2.86 -1.72
CA ASP A 236 18.98 3.69 -2.41
C ASP A 236 20.35 2.99 -2.57
N GLU A 237 20.63 1.96 -1.78
CA GLU A 237 21.87 1.18 -1.90
C GLU A 237 21.75 0.03 -2.90
N ILE A 238 20.54 -0.29 -3.37
CA ILE A 238 20.29 -1.41 -4.28
C ILE A 238 20.68 -0.99 -5.70
N GLU A 239 21.78 -1.54 -6.21
CA GLU A 239 22.20 -1.37 -7.61
C GLU A 239 21.43 -2.29 -8.56
N GLY A 240 21.06 -3.47 -8.08
CA GLY A 240 20.38 -4.46 -8.93
C GLY A 240 19.65 -5.52 -8.11
N ILE A 241 18.49 -5.93 -8.63
CA ILE A 241 17.66 -6.98 -8.07
C ILE A 241 17.17 -7.91 -9.18
N SER A 242 17.21 -9.20 -8.95
CA SER A 242 16.65 -10.21 -9.86
C SER A 242 16.17 -11.44 -9.10
N PHE A 243 15.34 -12.25 -9.74
CA PHE A 243 15.01 -13.57 -9.23
C PHE A 243 16.27 -14.44 -9.15
N PHE A 244 16.32 -15.27 -8.13
CA PHE A 244 17.41 -16.18 -7.90
C PHE A 244 16.87 -17.60 -7.75
N ASP A 245 17.18 -18.43 -8.74
CA ASP A 245 17.01 -19.87 -8.65
C ASP A 245 18.36 -20.52 -8.31
N THR A 246 18.38 -21.30 -7.23
CA THR A 246 19.62 -21.87 -6.70
C THR A 246 20.17 -22.94 -7.64
N ASP A 247 19.30 -23.79 -8.19
CA ASP A 247 19.71 -24.92 -9.02
C ASP A 247 20.30 -24.44 -10.34
N THR A 248 19.62 -23.49 -10.99
CA THR A 248 20.09 -22.83 -12.20
C THR A 248 21.41 -22.08 -11.95
N TYR A 249 21.53 -21.37 -10.82
CA TYR A 249 22.75 -20.64 -10.49
C TYR A 249 23.95 -21.55 -10.27
N SER A 250 23.77 -22.69 -9.60
CA SER A 250 24.83 -23.69 -9.43
C SER A 250 25.30 -24.27 -10.76
N GLN A 251 24.38 -24.50 -11.71
CA GLN A 251 24.74 -24.97 -13.05
C GLN A 251 25.53 -23.91 -13.84
N PHE A 252 25.11 -22.64 -13.77
CA PHE A 252 25.87 -21.53 -14.38
C PHE A 252 27.28 -21.43 -13.80
N LYS A 253 27.41 -21.51 -12.48
CA LYS A 253 28.73 -21.45 -11.83
C LYS A 253 29.63 -22.63 -12.17
N ALA A 254 29.08 -23.84 -12.33
CA ALA A 254 29.86 -25.00 -12.73
C ALA A 254 30.43 -24.89 -14.16
N LYS A 255 29.78 -24.13 -15.05
CA LYS A 255 30.17 -23.95 -16.45
C LYS A 255 30.84 -22.61 -16.75
N GLU A 256 30.97 -21.74 -15.75
CA GLU A 256 31.42 -20.34 -15.92
C GLU A 256 32.75 -20.22 -16.68
N GLU A 257 33.74 -21.06 -16.36
CA GLU A 257 35.04 -21.04 -17.06
C GLU A 257 34.96 -21.56 -18.51
N ALA A 258 34.11 -22.55 -18.78
CA ALA A 258 33.89 -23.05 -20.13
C ALA A 258 33.12 -22.03 -21.00
N ASP A 259 32.13 -21.37 -20.41
CA ASP A 259 31.30 -20.38 -21.08
C ASP A 259 32.06 -19.08 -21.37
N LYS A 260 33.06 -18.71 -20.54
CA LYS A 260 33.98 -17.60 -20.84
C LYS A 260 34.70 -17.79 -22.17
N ILE A 261 35.09 -19.03 -22.48
CA ILE A 261 35.77 -19.38 -23.73
C ILE A 261 34.76 -19.42 -24.90
N GLY A 262 33.57 -19.97 -24.66
CA GLY A 262 32.53 -20.12 -25.69
C GLY A 262 31.86 -18.80 -26.11
N SER A 263 31.70 -17.86 -25.18
CA SER A 263 30.99 -16.59 -25.40
C SER A 263 31.72 -15.62 -26.34
N THR A 264 33.01 -15.85 -26.60
CA THR A 264 33.78 -15.14 -27.64
C THR A 264 33.30 -15.46 -29.07
N MET A 265 32.50 -16.51 -29.26
CA MET A 265 31.94 -16.89 -30.56
C MET A 265 30.41 -16.68 -30.56
N LEU A 266 29.95 -15.48 -30.93
CA LEU A 266 28.52 -15.22 -31.09
C LEU A 266 27.97 -16.02 -32.27
N SER A 267 27.13 -17.03 -31.97
CA SER A 267 26.45 -17.81 -33.01
C SER A 267 25.21 -17.05 -33.55
N PRO A 268 24.86 -17.19 -34.85
CA PRO A 268 23.64 -16.59 -35.42
C PRO A 268 22.33 -17.07 -34.78
N ALA A 269 22.37 -18.15 -34.00
CA ALA A 269 21.22 -18.72 -33.30
C ALA A 269 20.95 -18.07 -31.92
N PHE A 270 21.71 -17.05 -31.54
CA PHE A 270 21.60 -16.39 -30.23
C PHE A 270 20.25 -15.68 -30.01
N VAL A 271 19.66 -15.12 -31.08
CA VAL A 271 18.33 -14.52 -30.99
C VAL A 271 17.29 -15.64 -31.03
N PRO A 272 16.42 -15.78 -30.00
CA PRO A 272 15.34 -16.75 -30.06
C PRO A 272 14.52 -16.48 -31.31
N ARG A 273 14.37 -17.50 -32.18
CA ARG A 273 13.53 -17.40 -33.36
C ARG A 273 12.15 -16.96 -32.88
N LYS A 274 11.62 -15.87 -33.45
CA LYS A 274 10.21 -15.51 -33.29
C LYS A 274 9.42 -16.79 -33.60
N ASN A 275 8.77 -17.37 -32.58
CA ASN A 275 7.75 -18.38 -32.84
C ASN A 275 6.76 -17.70 -33.79
N GLY A 276 6.70 -18.21 -35.03
CA GLY A 276 5.85 -17.63 -36.06
C GLY A 276 4.39 -17.75 -35.65
N SER A 277 3.70 -16.61 -35.69
CA SER A 277 2.24 -16.37 -35.64
C SER A 277 1.45 -17.10 -34.56
#